data_AF-A0ABC8ZAT5-F1
#
_entry.id   AF-A0ABC8ZAT5-F1
#
_cell.length_a   1.000
_cell.length_b   1.000
_cell.length_c   1.000
_cell.angle_alpha   90.00
_cell.angle_beta   90.00
_cell.angle_gamma   90.00
#
_symmetry.space_group_name_H-M   'P 1'
#
loop_
_entity.id
_entity.type
_entity.pdbx_description
1 polymer ?
#
loop_
_entity_poly.entity_id
_entity_poly.type
_entity_poly.pdbx_seq_one_letter_code
_entity_poly.pdbx_strand_id
1 'polypeptide(L)'
;MNAGAGGKAATAAPLRLPHYLVMAGVAAAVVLACLRYAPPAAGYGLLAVAPQPEAAARIGAVAVARAADGAEAGATVRDDLPRAAPASAVVIFNFGDSNSDTGGMAAVNGMNINLPEGRTFFRRPTGRLSDGRLVIDFICESLHTPYLSPYLKALGADFRNGVNFAIGGSTATPGGSPFSLDVQLHQWLYFRARSMEMINLGQRPPIDRDGFRRAIYTIDIGQNDLSAYMHLPFEQVVAKIPAIVAQIKYTIETLYSHGARKFWIHGTGALGCLPQKLAIPRDDDADLDAHGCLKTYNAAARRFNAQLAAAMGQLRQRMVDAALVFVDMYAIKYDLVANHTAHGIARPLMACCGYGGPPYNYNHFKACMSAEMQLCDVGARFISWDGVHFTEAANGIVAAKVLTGDYSTPRVTIASLVNSTLVPNDG
;
A
#
# COMPACT_ATOMS: atom_id res chain seq x y z
N MET A 1 28.93 -36.45 -71.27
CA MET A 1 29.97 -36.21 -70.26
C MET A 1 29.33 -35.26 -69.23
N ASN A 2 28.78 -35.75 -68.11
CA ASN A 2 29.45 -36.03 -66.81
C ASN A 2 30.39 -34.89 -66.37
N ALA A 3 30.42 -34.38 -65.15
CA ALA A 3 29.68 -34.63 -63.92
C ALA A 3 30.00 -33.50 -62.91
N GLY A 4 29.08 -33.26 -61.95
CA GLY A 4 29.33 -32.93 -60.54
C GLY A 4 30.27 -31.81 -60.11
N ALA A 5 29.71 -30.78 -59.46
CA ALA A 5 30.33 -30.14 -58.31
C ALA A 5 29.23 -29.71 -57.32
N GLY A 6 29.03 -30.50 -56.27
CA GLY A 6 28.13 -30.21 -55.16
C GLY A 6 28.74 -29.18 -54.21
N GLY A 7 28.06 -28.05 -54.04
CA GLY A 7 28.29 -27.10 -52.95
C GLY A 7 27.56 -27.57 -51.69
N LYS A 8 28.33 -27.89 -50.65
CA LYS A 8 27.87 -28.37 -49.34
C LYS A 8 26.90 -27.38 -48.69
N ALA A 9 25.70 -27.84 -48.35
CA ALA A 9 24.87 -27.20 -47.33
C ALA A 9 25.59 -27.31 -45.98
N ALA A 10 25.92 -26.17 -45.37
CA ALA A 10 26.42 -26.13 -44.01
C ALA A 10 25.27 -26.51 -43.06
N THR A 11 25.30 -27.73 -42.53
CA THR A 11 24.47 -28.16 -41.43
C THR A 11 24.86 -27.37 -40.18
N ALA A 12 23.98 -26.45 -39.75
CA ALA A 12 24.09 -25.79 -38.47
C ALA A 12 24.03 -26.84 -37.35
N ALA A 13 25.14 -27.01 -36.63
CA ALA A 13 25.19 -27.82 -35.42
C ALA A 13 24.27 -27.19 -34.35
N PRO A 14 23.51 -27.99 -33.58
CA PRO A 14 22.62 -27.43 -32.56
C PRO A 14 23.47 -26.88 -31.41
N LEU A 15 23.44 -25.56 -31.23
CA LEU A 15 24.05 -24.77 -30.14
C LEU A 15 23.42 -25.04 -28.76
N ARG A 16 22.95 -26.25 -28.50
CA ARG A 16 22.06 -26.54 -27.37
C ARG A 16 22.82 -26.96 -26.11
N LEU A 17 23.86 -27.79 -26.21
CA LEU A 17 24.52 -28.31 -25.02
C LEU A 17 25.31 -27.27 -24.21
N PRO A 18 26.12 -26.37 -24.82
CA PRO A 18 26.85 -25.35 -24.06
C PRO A 18 25.90 -24.36 -23.39
N HIS A 19 24.80 -24.02 -24.04
CA HIS A 19 23.79 -23.10 -23.50
C HIS A 19 23.06 -23.72 -22.30
N TYR A 20 22.69 -25.01 -22.37
CA TYR A 20 22.08 -25.70 -21.23
C TYR A 20 23.05 -25.91 -20.07
N LEU A 21 24.34 -26.13 -20.34
CA LEU A 21 25.37 -26.23 -19.28
C LEU A 21 25.59 -24.87 -18.58
N VAL A 22 25.59 -23.77 -19.33
CA VAL A 22 25.67 -22.41 -18.76
C VAL A 22 24.41 -22.10 -17.94
N MET A 23 23.22 -22.41 -18.46
CA MET A 23 21.97 -22.18 -17.73
C MET A 23 21.86 -23.04 -16.47
N ALA A 24 22.32 -24.30 -16.51
CA ALA A 24 22.40 -25.16 -15.33
C ALA A 24 23.42 -24.64 -14.30
N GLY A 25 24.57 -24.14 -14.75
CA GLY A 25 25.58 -23.51 -13.90
C GLY A 25 25.05 -22.24 -13.21
N VAL A 26 24.34 -21.39 -13.96
CA VAL A 26 23.69 -20.18 -13.41
C VAL A 26 22.59 -20.55 -12.42
N ALA A 27 21.74 -21.53 -12.74
CA ALA A 27 20.70 -22.00 -11.84
C ALA A 27 21.28 -22.58 -10.53
N ALA A 28 22.36 -23.38 -10.63
CA ALA A 28 23.05 -23.92 -9.46
C ALA A 28 23.70 -22.82 -8.61
N ALA A 29 24.31 -21.81 -9.23
CA ALA A 29 24.89 -20.67 -8.53
C ALA A 29 23.83 -19.81 -7.83
N VAL A 30 22.66 -19.61 -8.46
CA VAL A 30 21.52 -18.91 -7.86
C VAL A 30 20.96 -19.70 -6.69
N VAL A 31 20.78 -21.02 -6.82
CA VAL A 31 20.32 -21.88 -5.71
C VAL A 31 21.32 -21.85 -4.54
N LEU A 32 22.62 -21.95 -4.81
CA LEU A 32 23.64 -21.84 -3.76
C LEU A 32 23.67 -20.45 -3.11
N ALA A 33 23.47 -19.38 -3.87
CA ALA A 33 23.37 -18.03 -3.33
C ALA A 33 22.11 -17.89 -2.46
N CYS A 34 20.96 -18.40 -2.91
CA CYS A 34 19.72 -18.42 -2.13
C CYS A 34 19.87 -19.21 -0.83
N LEU A 35 20.61 -20.33 -0.83
CA LEU A 35 20.87 -21.12 0.38
C LEU A 35 21.87 -20.45 1.33
N ARG A 36 22.81 -19.64 0.82
CA ARG A 36 23.77 -18.87 1.65
C ARG A 36 23.19 -17.59 2.24
N TYR A 37 22.19 -17.01 1.58
CA TYR A 37 21.49 -15.79 2.04
C TYR A 37 20.09 -16.06 2.60
N ALA A 38 19.70 -17.33 2.75
CA ALA A 38 18.53 -17.69 3.53
C ALA A 38 18.79 -17.30 4.99
N PRO A 39 18.02 -16.35 5.57
CA PRO A 39 18.11 -16.08 6.99
C PRO A 39 17.77 -17.38 7.76
N PRO A 40 18.34 -17.61 8.95
CA PRO A 40 17.79 -18.61 9.86
C PRO A 40 16.30 -18.31 9.99
N ALA A 41 15.45 -19.30 9.69
CA ALA A 41 14.01 -19.15 9.62
C ALA A 41 13.49 -18.42 10.86
N ALA A 42 13.13 -17.14 10.71
CA ALA A 42 12.16 -16.52 11.57
C ALA A 42 10.86 -17.30 11.32
N GLY A 43 10.44 -18.06 12.33
CA GLY A 43 9.40 -19.08 12.21
C GLY A 43 8.09 -18.51 11.67
N TYR A 44 7.85 -18.71 10.38
CA TYR A 44 6.50 -18.87 9.86
C TYR A 44 6.17 -20.35 10.02
N GLY A 45 5.39 -20.66 11.07
CA GLY A 45 4.89 -22.01 11.28
C GLY A 45 4.02 -22.42 10.09
N LEU A 46 4.54 -23.29 9.22
CA LEU A 46 3.71 -24.15 8.40
C LEU A 46 2.96 -25.09 9.35
N LEU A 47 1.70 -24.76 9.66
CA LEU A 47 0.78 -25.76 10.18
C LEU A 47 0.39 -26.67 9.01
N ALA A 48 1.00 -27.86 8.98
CA ALA A 48 0.46 -28.99 8.27
C ALA A 48 -0.95 -29.26 8.81
N VAL A 49 -1.98 -29.06 7.98
CA VAL A 49 -3.35 -29.44 8.30
C VAL A 49 -3.44 -30.95 8.15
N ALA A 50 -3.59 -31.66 9.27
CA ALA A 50 -4.02 -33.05 9.26
C ALA A 50 -5.51 -33.13 8.86
N PRO A 51 -5.93 -34.13 8.07
CA PRO A 51 -7.33 -34.25 7.66
C PRO A 51 -8.17 -34.77 8.84
N GLN A 52 -9.29 -34.11 9.12
CA GLN A 52 -10.35 -34.59 10.02
C GLN A 52 -11.64 -34.82 9.21
N PRO A 53 -12.49 -35.77 9.65
CA PRO A 53 -13.43 -36.48 8.78
C PRO A 53 -14.74 -35.71 8.51
N GLU A 54 -15.37 -36.10 7.41
CA GLU A 54 -16.60 -35.55 6.86
C GLU A 54 -17.78 -35.60 7.85
N ALA A 55 -18.38 -34.43 8.11
CA ALA A 55 -19.74 -34.34 8.65
C ALA A 55 -20.67 -33.79 7.55
N ALA A 56 -21.54 -34.67 7.06
CA ALA A 56 -22.53 -34.37 6.04
C ALA A 56 -23.57 -33.35 6.56
N ALA A 57 -23.65 -32.18 5.92
CA ALA A 57 -24.75 -31.24 6.10
C ALA A 57 -25.67 -31.28 4.85
N ARG A 58 -26.92 -31.69 5.07
CA ARG A 58 -27.98 -31.73 4.06
C ARG A 58 -28.37 -30.31 3.64
N ILE A 59 -28.28 -30.01 2.35
CA ILE A 59 -28.79 -28.76 1.76
C ILE A 59 -30.25 -28.99 1.37
N GLY A 60 -31.17 -28.28 2.03
CA GLY A 60 -32.55 -28.13 1.58
C GLY A 60 -32.63 -27.04 0.52
N ALA A 61 -33.06 -27.40 -0.69
CA ALA A 61 -33.30 -26.46 -1.78
C ALA A 61 -34.58 -25.67 -1.53
N VAL A 62 -34.51 -24.33 -1.54
CA VAL A 62 -35.67 -23.44 -1.66
C VAL A 62 -35.65 -22.83 -3.05
N ALA A 63 -36.61 -23.24 -3.87
CA ALA A 63 -36.85 -22.66 -5.19
C ALA A 63 -37.62 -21.34 -5.06
N VAL A 64 -37.14 -20.28 -5.71
CA VAL A 64 -37.88 -19.03 -5.89
C VAL A 64 -38.34 -18.96 -7.35
N ALA A 65 -39.64 -19.09 -7.56
CA ALA A 65 -40.27 -18.95 -8.86
C ALA A 65 -40.32 -17.46 -9.27
N ARG A 66 -39.95 -17.18 -10.54
CA ARG A 66 -40.26 -15.91 -11.21
C ARG A 66 -41.67 -15.98 -11.77
N ALA A 67 -42.51 -15.02 -11.43
CA ALA A 67 -43.70 -14.68 -12.20
C ALA A 67 -43.34 -13.52 -13.14
N ALA A 68 -43.63 -13.72 -14.42
CA ALA A 68 -43.66 -12.68 -15.43
C ALA A 68 -45.12 -12.26 -15.59
N ASP A 69 -45.38 -10.95 -15.60
CA ASP A 69 -46.56 -10.39 -16.23
C ASP A 69 -46.18 -9.06 -16.88
N GLY A 70 -46.57 -8.93 -18.15
CA GLY A 70 -46.42 -7.72 -18.94
C GLY A 70 -47.65 -6.83 -18.86
N ALA A 71 -47.44 -5.53 -19.07
CA ALA A 71 -48.45 -4.62 -19.59
C ALA A 71 -47.74 -3.41 -20.22
N GLU A 72 -48.01 -3.16 -21.50
CA GLU A 72 -47.71 -1.90 -22.20
C GLU A 72 -48.69 -0.81 -21.75
N ALA A 73 -48.21 0.45 -21.67
CA ALA A 73 -48.79 1.62 -22.35
C ALA A 73 -48.21 2.94 -21.79
N GLY A 74 -47.98 3.91 -22.68
CA GLY A 74 -48.07 5.34 -22.34
C GLY A 74 -46.79 6.15 -22.51
N ALA A 75 -46.61 6.73 -23.70
CA ALA A 75 -45.66 7.80 -23.93
C ALA A 75 -46.14 9.12 -23.28
N THR A 76 -45.25 9.80 -22.55
CA THR A 76 -45.33 11.25 -22.34
C THR A 76 -43.93 11.87 -22.36
N VAL A 77 -43.75 12.80 -23.28
CA VAL A 77 -42.64 13.74 -23.42
C VAL A 77 -42.61 14.69 -22.22
N ARG A 78 -41.44 14.91 -21.60
CA ARG A 78 -41.01 16.25 -21.13
C ARG A 78 -39.57 16.32 -20.61
N ASP A 79 -38.93 17.40 -21.07
CA ASP A 79 -37.79 18.17 -20.57
C ASP A 79 -36.37 17.56 -20.59
N ASP A 80 -35.72 17.83 -21.72
CA ASP A 80 -34.27 18.00 -21.86
C ASP A 80 -33.75 19.10 -20.91
N LEU A 81 -33.43 18.72 -19.67
CA LEU A 81 -32.40 19.43 -18.91
C LEU A 81 -31.04 18.90 -19.38
N PRO A 82 -30.05 19.76 -19.66
CA PRO A 82 -28.73 19.30 -20.06
C PRO A 82 -28.17 18.42 -18.95
N ARG A 83 -28.08 17.12 -19.21
CA ARG A 83 -27.40 16.16 -18.33
C ARG A 83 -26.00 16.70 -18.10
N ALA A 84 -25.73 17.16 -16.89
CA ALA A 84 -24.39 17.55 -16.47
C ALA A 84 -23.43 16.48 -16.99
N ALA A 85 -22.38 16.90 -17.70
CA ALA A 85 -21.37 15.98 -18.20
C ALA A 85 -20.98 15.07 -17.02
N PRO A 86 -20.98 13.73 -17.18
CA PRO A 86 -20.66 12.85 -16.07
C PRO A 86 -19.34 13.31 -15.49
N ALA A 87 -19.33 13.64 -14.18
CA ALA A 87 -18.13 14.06 -13.49
C ALA A 87 -17.01 13.09 -13.85
N SER A 88 -15.89 13.59 -14.37
CA SER A 88 -14.81 12.72 -14.81
C SER A 88 -14.42 11.80 -13.67
N ALA A 89 -14.43 10.48 -13.89
CA ALA A 89 -14.13 9.52 -12.85
C ALA A 89 -12.76 9.82 -12.21
N VAL A 90 -12.73 9.89 -10.88
CA VAL A 90 -11.49 10.13 -10.12
C VAL A 90 -10.61 8.89 -10.22
N VAL A 91 -9.38 9.07 -10.70
CA VAL A 91 -8.36 8.02 -10.81
C VAL A 91 -7.30 8.24 -9.74
N ILE A 92 -6.96 7.18 -8.99
CA ILE A 92 -5.91 7.22 -7.96
C ILE A 92 -4.90 6.10 -8.21
N PHE A 93 -3.62 6.44 -8.29
CA PHE A 93 -2.54 5.47 -8.25
C PHE A 93 -1.84 5.56 -6.90
N ASN A 94 -1.93 4.50 -6.11
CA ASN A 94 -1.33 4.46 -4.77
C ASN A 94 -0.05 3.63 -4.75
N PHE A 95 0.99 4.15 -4.12
CA PHE A 95 2.25 3.48 -3.85
C PHE A 95 2.50 3.51 -2.35
N GLY A 96 3.13 2.48 -1.81
CA GLY A 96 3.39 2.48 -0.38
C GLY A 96 3.68 1.13 0.24
N ASP A 97 3.50 1.09 1.55
CA ASP A 97 3.65 -0.10 2.36
C ASP A 97 2.32 -0.61 2.92
N SER A 98 2.36 -1.33 4.04
CA SER A 98 1.19 -1.91 4.68
C SER A 98 0.16 -0.89 5.16
N ASN A 99 0.54 0.38 5.38
CA ASN A 99 -0.40 1.42 5.79
C ASN A 99 -1.47 1.73 4.72
N SER A 100 -1.20 1.41 3.46
CA SER A 100 -2.11 1.64 2.35
C SER A 100 -2.33 0.40 1.47
N ASP A 101 -1.82 -0.77 1.83
CA ASP A 101 -2.00 -2.02 1.10
C ASP A 101 -3.46 -2.53 1.23
N THR A 102 -4.18 -2.60 0.10
CA THR A 102 -5.58 -3.05 0.05
C THR A 102 -5.74 -4.56 -0.20
N GLY A 103 -4.67 -5.35 -0.03
CA GLY A 103 -4.64 -6.81 -0.17
C GLY A 103 -3.63 -7.35 -1.19
N GLY A 104 -2.70 -6.53 -1.66
CA GLY A 104 -1.63 -6.90 -2.57
C GLY A 104 -0.64 -7.87 -1.94
N MET A 105 -0.25 -7.65 -0.67
CA MET A 105 0.63 -8.59 0.02
C MET A 105 -0.02 -9.96 0.21
N ALA A 106 -1.32 -10.00 0.53
CA ALA A 106 -2.08 -11.26 0.57
C ALA A 106 -2.10 -11.96 -0.80
N ALA A 107 -2.34 -11.21 -1.88
CA ALA A 107 -2.43 -11.76 -3.23
C ALA A 107 -1.10 -12.34 -3.72
N VAL A 108 0.02 -11.67 -3.48
CA VAL A 108 1.32 -12.11 -4.03
C VAL A 108 1.95 -13.27 -3.28
N ASN A 109 1.76 -13.34 -1.96
CA ASN A 109 2.28 -14.44 -1.14
C ASN A 109 1.30 -15.62 -1.03
N GLY A 110 0.10 -15.51 -1.62
CA GLY A 110 -0.97 -16.48 -1.41
C GLY A 110 -1.38 -16.60 0.06
N MET A 111 -1.26 -15.52 0.84
CA MET A 111 -1.56 -15.56 2.27
C MET A 111 -3.06 -15.53 2.51
N ASN A 112 -3.52 -16.52 3.26
CA ASN A 112 -4.90 -16.56 3.71
C ASN A 112 -5.06 -15.70 4.96
N ILE A 113 -5.31 -14.40 4.76
CA ILE A 113 -5.69 -13.49 5.84
C ILE A 113 -7.08 -13.87 6.32
N ASN A 114 -7.21 -14.21 7.61
CA ASN A 114 -8.42 -14.72 8.23
C ASN A 114 -9.01 -13.70 9.22
N LEU A 115 -10.20 -14.01 9.76
CA LEU A 115 -10.72 -13.29 10.91
C LEU A 115 -9.67 -13.35 12.05
N PRO A 116 -9.45 -12.24 12.77
CA PRO A 116 -10.38 -11.12 12.96
C PRO A 116 -10.19 -9.92 12.02
N GLU A 117 -9.43 -10.03 10.93
CA GLU A 117 -9.21 -8.93 9.99
C GLU A 117 -10.49 -8.49 9.27
N GLY A 118 -10.64 -7.19 9.08
CA GLY A 118 -11.85 -6.61 8.46
C GLY A 118 -13.14 -6.74 9.29
N ARG A 119 -13.07 -7.18 10.55
CA ARG A 119 -14.26 -7.48 11.37
C ARG A 119 -15.16 -6.27 11.68
N THR A 120 -14.68 -5.02 11.65
CA THR A 120 -15.48 -3.84 12.03
C THR A 120 -16.28 -3.29 10.87
N PHE A 121 -15.68 -3.23 9.68
CA PHE A 121 -16.32 -2.64 8.50
C PHE A 121 -16.72 -3.67 7.45
N PHE A 122 -15.75 -4.41 6.91
CA PHE A 122 -16.00 -5.34 5.80
C PHE A 122 -16.74 -6.61 6.24
N ARG A 123 -16.70 -6.94 7.54
CA ARG A 123 -17.24 -8.17 8.15
C ARG A 123 -16.67 -9.46 7.54
N ARG A 124 -15.51 -9.34 6.90
CA ARG A 124 -14.71 -10.42 6.32
C ARG A 124 -13.28 -9.92 6.08
N PRO A 125 -12.31 -10.82 5.97
CA PRO A 125 -10.96 -10.45 5.54
C PRO A 125 -10.97 -9.90 4.11
N THR A 126 -10.17 -8.86 3.89
CA THR A 126 -9.97 -8.27 2.54
C THR A 126 -8.50 -8.22 2.11
N GLY A 127 -7.58 -8.65 2.96
CA GLY A 127 -6.14 -8.51 2.73
C GLY A 127 -5.51 -7.24 3.34
N ARG A 128 -6.32 -6.34 3.95
CA ARG A 128 -5.83 -5.16 4.67
C ARG A 128 -5.35 -5.60 6.04
N LEU A 129 -4.23 -5.03 6.50
CA LEU A 129 -3.71 -5.25 7.86
C LEU A 129 -4.39 -4.28 8.83
N SER A 130 -5.69 -4.49 9.06
CA SER A 130 -6.56 -3.65 9.88
C SER A 130 -7.89 -4.36 10.10
N ASP A 131 -8.55 -4.09 11.23
CA ASP A 131 -9.90 -4.57 11.47
C ASP A 131 -10.96 -3.96 10.55
N GLY A 132 -10.60 -3.03 9.67
CA GLY A 132 -11.48 -2.51 8.63
C GLY A 132 -10.75 -1.69 7.57
N ARG A 133 -11.19 -0.44 7.40
CA ARG A 133 -10.70 0.48 6.35
C ARG A 133 -9.35 1.10 6.70
N LEU A 134 -8.55 1.33 5.67
CA LEU A 134 -7.30 2.10 5.73
C LEU A 134 -7.55 3.56 5.38
N VAL A 135 -6.58 4.44 5.64
CA VAL A 135 -6.65 5.87 5.25
C VAL A 135 -6.94 6.04 3.76
N ILE A 136 -6.37 5.20 2.89
CA ILE A 136 -6.61 5.25 1.44
C ILE A 136 -8.07 4.93 1.08
N ASP A 137 -8.77 4.10 1.85
CA ASP A 137 -10.18 3.78 1.62
C ASP A 137 -11.07 4.98 1.95
N PHE A 138 -10.79 5.66 3.07
CA PHE A 138 -11.48 6.90 3.43
C PHE A 138 -11.20 8.03 2.44
N ILE A 139 -9.99 8.11 1.88
CA ILE A 139 -9.69 9.02 0.77
C ILE A 139 -10.59 8.69 -0.43
N CYS A 140 -10.71 7.41 -0.82
CA CYS A 140 -11.59 7.01 -1.92
C CYS A 140 -13.05 7.41 -1.67
N GLU A 141 -13.57 7.20 -0.46
CA GLU A 141 -14.92 7.62 -0.06
C GLU A 141 -15.12 9.14 -0.18
N SER A 142 -14.15 9.93 0.31
CA SER A 142 -14.21 11.40 0.26
C SER A 142 -14.21 11.95 -1.17
N LEU A 143 -13.63 11.21 -2.11
CA LEU A 143 -13.57 11.56 -3.53
C LEU A 143 -14.65 10.86 -4.36
N HIS A 144 -15.60 10.18 -3.70
CA HIS A 144 -16.71 9.45 -4.31
C HIS A 144 -16.25 8.44 -5.38
N THR A 145 -15.15 7.72 -5.12
CA THR A 145 -14.59 6.70 -6.00
C THR A 145 -14.53 5.34 -5.30
N PRO A 146 -14.64 4.19 -6.02
CA PRO A 146 -14.52 2.86 -5.41
C PRO A 146 -13.19 2.65 -4.67
N TYR A 147 -13.13 1.64 -3.78
CA TYR A 147 -11.85 1.26 -3.17
C TYR A 147 -10.89 0.67 -4.22
N LEU A 148 -9.60 0.99 -4.08
CA LEU A 148 -8.59 0.56 -5.04
C LEU A 148 -8.32 -0.95 -4.97
N SER A 149 -8.27 -1.57 -6.14
CA SER A 149 -7.81 -2.95 -6.29
C SER A 149 -6.27 -3.01 -6.24
N PRO A 150 -5.68 -4.02 -5.56
CA PRO A 150 -4.24 -4.24 -5.61
C PRO A 150 -3.80 -4.70 -6.99
N TYR A 151 -2.64 -4.23 -7.46
CA TYR A 151 -2.08 -4.57 -8.77
C TYR A 151 -1.93 -6.09 -8.99
N LEU A 152 -1.51 -6.81 -7.95
CA LEU A 152 -1.24 -8.26 -8.03
C LEU A 152 -2.47 -9.14 -7.74
N LYS A 153 -3.67 -8.54 -7.62
CA LYS A 153 -4.91 -9.29 -7.39
C LYS A 153 -5.41 -9.91 -8.70
N ALA A 154 -5.25 -11.23 -8.83
CA ALA A 154 -5.65 -11.96 -10.05
C ALA A 154 -7.18 -12.05 -10.24
N LEU A 155 -7.96 -12.25 -9.16
CA LEU A 155 -9.40 -12.49 -9.23
C LEU A 155 -10.20 -11.32 -8.68
N GLY A 156 -11.14 -10.78 -9.45
CA GLY A 156 -12.05 -9.72 -8.98
C GLY A 156 -11.35 -8.38 -8.72
N ALA A 157 -10.32 -8.06 -9.49
CA ALA A 157 -9.75 -6.71 -9.54
C ALA A 157 -10.55 -5.83 -10.50
N ASP A 158 -10.72 -4.57 -10.11
CA ASP A 158 -11.26 -3.49 -10.94
C ASP A 158 -10.27 -2.32 -10.90
N PHE A 159 -9.78 -1.94 -12.08
CA PHE A 159 -8.77 -0.90 -12.26
C PHE A 159 -9.31 0.37 -12.92
N ARG A 160 -10.64 0.49 -13.11
CA ARG A 160 -11.26 1.64 -13.81
C ARG A 160 -11.11 2.96 -13.06
N ASN A 161 -10.85 2.93 -11.76
CA ASN A 161 -10.60 4.11 -10.94
C ASN A 161 -9.16 4.19 -10.41
N GLY A 162 -8.25 3.44 -11.02
CA GLY A 162 -6.85 3.39 -10.67
C GLY A 162 -6.44 2.09 -10.00
N VAL A 163 -5.22 2.06 -9.47
CA VAL A 163 -4.54 0.84 -9.03
C VAL A 163 -3.75 1.11 -7.76
N ASN A 164 -3.78 0.15 -6.84
CA ASN A 164 -2.93 0.17 -5.66
C ASN A 164 -1.71 -0.74 -5.86
N PHE A 165 -0.53 -0.15 -5.88
CA PHE A 165 0.77 -0.82 -5.96
C PHE A 165 1.42 -1.01 -4.59
N ALA A 166 0.83 -0.48 -3.51
CA ALA A 166 1.35 -0.67 -2.17
C ALA A 166 1.33 -2.15 -1.76
N ILE A 167 2.42 -2.60 -1.13
CA ILE A 167 2.58 -3.97 -0.64
C ILE A 167 3.11 -3.90 0.80
N GLY A 168 2.49 -4.65 1.71
CA GLY A 168 2.96 -4.78 3.09
C GLY A 168 4.46 -5.08 3.22
N GLY A 169 5.13 -4.38 4.14
CA GLY A 169 6.57 -4.50 4.39
C GLY A 169 7.48 -3.81 3.37
N SER A 170 6.93 -3.09 2.39
CA SER A 170 7.74 -2.41 1.37
C SER A 170 8.62 -1.31 1.94
N THR A 171 9.83 -1.22 1.41
CA THR A 171 10.81 -0.16 1.66
C THR A 171 10.83 0.82 0.50
N ALA A 172 11.19 2.07 0.75
CA ALA A 172 11.49 3.00 -0.33
C ALA A 172 12.76 2.58 -1.06
N THR A 173 13.80 2.21 -0.31
CA THR A 173 15.13 1.88 -0.86
C THR A 173 15.09 0.62 -1.73
N PRO A 174 15.67 0.64 -2.95
CA PRO A 174 15.69 -0.51 -3.84
C PRO A 174 16.38 -1.72 -3.21
N GLY A 175 15.77 -2.90 -3.37
CA GLY A 175 16.28 -4.15 -2.81
C GLY A 175 16.17 -4.28 -1.29
N GLY A 176 15.67 -3.26 -0.57
CA GLY A 176 15.36 -3.36 0.86
C GLY A 176 14.18 -4.29 1.16
N SER A 177 13.35 -4.55 0.15
CA SER A 177 12.23 -5.50 0.18
C SER A 177 11.92 -5.99 -1.24
N PRO A 178 11.28 -7.17 -1.40
CA PRO A 178 10.94 -7.72 -2.73
C PRO A 178 10.02 -6.82 -3.57
N PHE A 179 9.24 -5.95 -2.91
CA PHE A 179 8.30 -5.02 -3.53
C PHE A 179 8.62 -3.57 -3.15
N SER A 180 9.91 -3.24 -3.09
CA SER A 180 10.39 -1.88 -2.83
C SER A 180 9.82 -0.87 -3.83
N LEU A 181 9.91 0.43 -3.50
CA LEU A 181 9.25 1.49 -4.29
C LEU A 181 9.64 1.49 -5.78
N ASP A 182 10.88 1.12 -6.11
CA ASP A 182 11.31 0.96 -7.50
C ASP A 182 10.57 -0.19 -8.22
N VAL A 183 10.32 -1.30 -7.53
CA VAL A 183 9.50 -2.40 -8.06
C VAL A 183 8.05 -1.93 -8.27
N GLN A 184 7.47 -1.20 -7.32
CA GLN A 184 6.11 -0.64 -7.46
C GLN A 184 6.04 0.36 -8.63
N LEU A 185 7.07 1.18 -8.82
CA LEU A 185 7.20 2.06 -9.98
C LEU A 185 7.27 1.27 -11.30
N HIS A 186 8.05 0.19 -11.35
CA HIS A 186 8.10 -0.68 -12.53
C HIS A 186 6.76 -1.35 -12.84
N GLN A 187 6.01 -1.76 -11.81
CA GLN A 187 4.65 -2.28 -11.97
C GLN A 187 3.72 -1.23 -12.58
N TRP A 188 3.79 0.02 -12.12
CA TRP A 188 3.02 1.13 -12.72
C TRP A 188 3.43 1.41 -14.16
N LEU A 189 4.74 1.45 -14.46
CA LEU A 189 5.25 1.64 -15.82
C LEU A 189 4.73 0.55 -16.77
N TYR A 190 4.75 -0.70 -16.31
CA TYR A 190 4.20 -1.83 -17.07
C TYR A 190 2.69 -1.67 -17.28
N PHE A 191 1.91 -1.38 -16.23
CA PHE A 191 0.47 -1.17 -16.30
C PHE A 191 0.11 -0.04 -17.30
N ARG A 192 0.84 1.08 -17.24
CA ARG A 192 0.68 2.19 -18.19
C ARG A 192 1.01 1.77 -19.61
N ALA A 193 2.13 1.09 -19.83
CA ALA A 193 2.52 0.63 -21.17
C ALA A 193 1.48 -0.29 -21.79
N ARG A 194 0.94 -1.23 -21.02
CA ARG A 194 -0.16 -2.12 -21.46
C ARG A 194 -1.44 -1.35 -21.76
N SER A 195 -1.78 -0.34 -20.96
CA SER A 195 -2.93 0.52 -21.23
C SER A 195 -2.77 1.30 -22.54
N MET A 196 -1.56 1.80 -22.84
CA MET A 196 -1.27 2.49 -24.11
C MET A 196 -1.31 1.55 -25.31
N GLU A 197 -0.83 0.32 -25.16
CA GLU A 197 -0.91 -0.71 -26.19
C GLU A 197 -2.36 -1.05 -26.54
N MET A 198 -3.22 -1.24 -25.54
CA MET A 198 -4.66 -1.46 -25.75
C MET A 198 -5.28 -0.32 -26.57
N ILE A 199 -4.97 0.94 -26.25
CA ILE A 199 -5.45 2.11 -27.01
C ILE A 199 -5.00 2.05 -28.46
N ASN A 200 -3.72 1.75 -28.71
CA ASN A 200 -3.17 1.68 -30.06
C ASN A 200 -3.79 0.52 -30.88
N LEU A 201 -4.28 -0.53 -30.22
CA LEU A 201 -5.03 -1.63 -30.83
C LEU A 201 -6.54 -1.34 -30.98
N GLY A 202 -7.00 -0.12 -30.67
CA GLY A 202 -8.42 0.24 -30.70
C GLY A 202 -9.27 -0.36 -29.58
N GLN A 203 -8.63 -0.90 -28.54
CA GLN A 203 -9.29 -1.46 -27.36
C GLN A 203 -9.48 -0.39 -26.27
N ARG A 204 -10.47 -0.60 -25.40
CA ARG A 204 -10.69 0.27 -24.25
C ARG A 204 -9.87 -0.21 -23.05
N PRO A 205 -8.81 0.50 -22.63
CA PRO A 205 -8.10 0.14 -21.40
C PRO A 205 -8.95 0.48 -20.16
N PRO A 206 -8.61 -0.05 -18.98
CA PRO A 206 -9.21 0.39 -17.73
C PRO A 206 -9.00 1.89 -17.48
N ILE A 207 -7.81 2.40 -17.80
CA ILE A 207 -7.41 3.81 -17.68
C ILE A 207 -6.83 4.29 -19.01
N ASP A 208 -7.36 5.38 -19.55
CA ASP A 208 -6.89 5.99 -20.79
C ASP A 208 -5.78 7.03 -20.57
N ARG A 209 -5.31 7.65 -21.66
CA ARG A 209 -4.26 8.68 -21.63
C ARG A 209 -4.60 9.85 -20.71
N ASP A 210 -5.84 10.31 -20.73
CA ASP A 210 -6.30 11.42 -19.88
C ASP A 210 -6.45 11.00 -18.43
N GLY A 211 -6.86 9.76 -18.17
CA GLY A 211 -6.92 9.16 -16.84
C GLY A 211 -5.56 9.16 -16.16
N PHE A 212 -4.48 8.74 -16.84
CA PHE A 212 -3.12 8.82 -16.29
C PHE A 212 -2.69 10.26 -15.99
N ARG A 213 -3.01 11.21 -16.88
CA ARG A 213 -2.64 12.62 -16.70
C ARG A 213 -3.39 13.29 -15.55
N ARG A 214 -4.68 13.00 -15.39
CA ARG A 214 -5.56 13.60 -14.37
C ARG A 214 -5.54 12.87 -13.02
N ALA A 215 -4.95 11.69 -12.95
CA ALA A 215 -4.88 10.88 -11.73
C ALA A 215 -4.18 11.61 -10.58
N ILE A 216 -4.57 11.26 -9.36
CA ILE A 216 -3.85 11.61 -8.13
C ILE A 216 -2.92 10.45 -7.78
N TYR A 217 -1.65 10.77 -7.53
CA TYR A 217 -0.59 9.82 -7.20
C TYR A 217 -0.29 9.94 -5.71
N THR A 218 -0.68 8.93 -4.94
CA THR A 218 -0.46 8.89 -3.49
C THR A 218 0.76 8.04 -3.16
N ILE A 219 1.61 8.50 -2.23
CA ILE A 219 2.80 7.77 -1.79
C ILE A 219 2.88 7.82 -0.26
N ASP A 220 2.84 6.65 0.40
CA ASP A 220 3.07 6.48 1.85
C ASP A 220 4.11 5.36 2.07
N ILE A 221 5.38 5.74 2.24
CA ILE A 221 6.49 4.79 2.34
C ILE A 221 7.69 5.38 3.11
N GLY A 222 8.56 4.50 3.60
CA GLY A 222 9.80 4.84 4.31
C GLY A 222 9.80 4.45 5.79
N GLN A 223 8.64 4.10 6.35
CA GLN A 223 8.55 3.62 7.75
C GLN A 223 9.36 2.33 7.96
N ASN A 224 9.29 1.40 7.00
CA ASN A 224 10.02 0.14 7.06
C ASN A 224 11.53 0.35 6.93
N ASP A 225 11.99 1.29 6.10
CA ASP A 225 13.40 1.66 5.99
C ASP A 225 13.94 2.17 7.32
N LEU A 226 13.26 3.13 7.95
CA LEU A 226 13.67 3.63 9.27
C LEU A 226 13.69 2.49 10.28
N SER A 227 12.61 1.70 10.35
CA SER A 227 12.51 0.56 11.26
C SER A 227 13.65 -0.45 11.09
N ALA A 228 14.11 -0.68 9.86
CA ALA A 228 15.22 -1.57 9.57
C ALA A 228 16.56 -1.04 10.12
N TYR A 229 16.71 0.28 10.27
CA TYR A 229 17.95 0.90 10.76
C TYR A 229 17.96 1.22 12.25
N MET A 230 16.82 1.16 12.96
CA MET A 230 16.74 1.58 14.37
C MET A 230 17.58 0.76 15.36
N HIS A 231 18.22 -0.33 14.92
CA HIS A 231 19.23 -1.05 15.71
C HIS A 231 20.62 -0.40 15.69
N LEU A 232 20.83 0.61 14.84
CA LEU A 232 22.09 1.35 14.71
C LEU A 232 22.11 2.57 15.65
N PRO A 233 23.30 3.12 15.95
CA PRO A 233 23.42 4.42 16.61
C PRO A 233 22.65 5.51 15.85
N PHE A 234 22.02 6.44 16.57
CA PHE A 234 21.10 7.43 16.00
C PHE A 234 21.69 8.22 14.81
N GLU A 235 22.92 8.68 14.91
CA GLU A 235 23.59 9.40 13.80
C GLU A 235 23.75 8.54 12.54
N GLN A 236 23.94 7.23 12.70
CA GLN A 236 23.99 6.32 11.55
C GLN A 236 22.60 6.10 10.93
N VAL A 237 21.54 6.08 11.73
CA VAL A 237 20.15 6.07 11.22
C VAL A 237 19.91 7.32 10.39
N VAL A 238 20.26 8.49 10.92
CA VAL A 238 20.12 9.78 10.21
C VAL A 238 20.91 9.79 8.90
N ALA A 239 22.10 9.19 8.87
CA ALA A 239 22.91 9.08 7.65
C ALA A 239 22.28 8.21 6.55
N LYS A 240 21.33 7.33 6.86
CA LYS A 240 20.60 6.52 5.86
C LYS A 240 19.42 7.27 5.21
N ILE A 241 18.86 8.27 5.89
CA ILE A 241 17.66 9.02 5.44
C ILE A 241 17.80 9.60 4.03
N PRO A 242 18.94 10.22 3.62
CA PRO A 242 19.06 10.83 2.30
C PRO A 242 18.79 9.85 1.14
N ALA A 243 19.20 8.58 1.26
CA ALA A 243 18.98 7.57 0.22
C ALA A 243 17.49 7.22 0.06
N ILE A 244 16.77 7.10 1.18
CA ILE A 244 15.32 6.85 1.22
C ILE A 244 14.58 7.99 0.49
N VAL A 245 14.90 9.24 0.86
CA VAL A 245 14.28 10.43 0.26
C VAL A 245 14.65 10.57 -1.23
N ALA A 246 15.88 10.26 -1.60
CA ALA A 246 16.33 10.29 -2.99
C ALA A 246 15.52 9.32 -3.87
N GLN A 247 15.22 8.12 -3.37
CA GLN A 247 14.40 7.16 -4.12
C GLN A 247 12.95 7.63 -4.28
N ILE A 248 12.33 8.20 -3.24
CA ILE A 248 10.97 8.77 -3.34
C ILE A 248 10.95 9.90 -4.38
N LYS A 249 11.95 10.79 -4.34
CA LYS A 249 12.12 11.86 -5.32
C LYS A 249 12.27 11.33 -6.75
N TYR A 250 13.11 10.31 -6.95
CA TYR A 250 13.30 9.67 -8.25
C TYR A 250 11.99 9.08 -8.81
N THR A 251 11.20 8.42 -7.95
CA THR A 251 9.89 7.89 -8.32
C THR A 251 8.95 9.00 -8.77
N ILE A 252 8.87 10.11 -8.04
CA ILE A 252 8.02 11.26 -8.41
C ILE A 252 8.49 11.88 -9.73
N GLU A 253 9.80 12.09 -9.90
CA GLU A 253 10.39 12.62 -11.15
C GLU A 253 10.09 11.71 -12.36
N THR A 254 10.13 10.39 -12.16
CA THR A 254 9.78 9.42 -13.20
C THR A 254 8.28 9.44 -13.54
N LEU A 255 7.40 9.41 -12.53
CA LEU A 255 5.95 9.52 -12.77
C LEU A 255 5.62 10.83 -13.52
N TYR A 256 6.24 11.93 -13.11
CA TYR A 256 6.08 13.25 -13.72
C TYR A 256 6.53 13.28 -15.19
N SER A 257 7.68 12.68 -15.51
CA SER A 257 8.16 12.57 -16.90
C SER A 257 7.23 11.74 -17.79
N HIS A 258 6.43 10.86 -17.18
CA HIS A 258 5.38 10.07 -17.84
C HIS A 258 3.98 10.71 -17.83
N GLY A 259 3.86 11.97 -17.40
CA GLY A 259 2.65 12.78 -17.50
C GLY A 259 1.84 12.93 -16.21
N ALA A 260 2.30 12.36 -15.08
CA ALA A 260 1.68 12.60 -13.78
C ALA A 260 1.81 14.07 -13.36
N ARG A 261 0.77 14.63 -12.74
CA ARG A 261 0.72 16.05 -12.35
C ARG A 261 0.23 16.33 -10.93
N LYS A 262 -0.33 15.34 -10.24
CA LYS A 262 -0.99 15.55 -8.94
C LYS A 262 -0.45 14.54 -7.94
N PHE A 263 0.39 14.97 -7.02
CA PHE A 263 1.07 14.12 -6.06
C PHE A 263 0.64 14.46 -4.64
N TRP A 264 0.31 13.42 -3.87
CA TRP A 264 -0.11 13.51 -2.47
C TRP A 264 0.78 12.59 -1.63
N ILE A 265 1.79 13.17 -0.99
CA ILE A 265 2.92 12.47 -0.40
C ILE A 265 2.80 12.50 1.11
N HIS A 266 2.64 11.34 1.73
CA HIS A 266 2.58 11.19 3.18
C HIS A 266 3.98 11.10 3.76
N GLY A 267 4.24 11.86 4.82
CA GLY A 267 5.35 11.55 5.73
C GLY A 267 5.09 10.26 6.52
N THR A 268 6.10 9.79 7.25
CA THR A 268 5.93 8.66 8.17
C THR A 268 5.26 9.10 9.48
N GLY A 269 4.68 8.14 10.21
CA GLY A 269 4.00 8.38 11.48
C GLY A 269 4.91 8.45 12.70
N ALA A 270 4.31 8.52 13.89
CA ALA A 270 5.00 8.48 15.18
C ALA A 270 5.50 7.05 15.51
N LEU A 271 6.63 6.67 14.90
CA LEU A 271 7.20 5.33 14.99
C LEU A 271 7.46 4.87 16.45
N GLY A 272 7.85 5.80 17.32
CA GLY A 272 8.14 5.52 18.73
C GLY A 272 6.91 5.22 19.58
N CYS A 273 5.71 5.44 19.05
CA CYS A 273 4.45 5.15 19.73
C CYS A 273 3.85 3.78 19.37
N LEU A 274 4.49 3.02 18.47
CA LEU A 274 3.98 1.71 18.08
C LEU A 274 4.18 0.70 19.21
N PRO A 275 3.14 -0.09 19.59
CA PRO A 275 3.29 -1.14 20.60
C PRO A 275 4.41 -2.13 20.27
N GLN A 276 4.64 -2.41 18.97
CA GLN A 276 5.78 -3.22 18.53
C GLN A 276 7.12 -2.66 19.01
N LYS A 277 7.35 -1.35 18.88
CA LYS A 277 8.63 -0.75 19.31
C LYS A 277 8.70 -0.64 20.82
N LEU A 278 7.55 -0.40 21.46
CA LEU A 278 7.47 -0.25 22.90
C LEU A 278 7.66 -1.57 23.66
N ALA A 279 7.31 -2.71 23.07
CA ALA A 279 7.50 -4.03 23.66
C ALA A 279 8.94 -4.56 23.59
N ILE A 280 9.87 -3.83 22.95
CA ILE A 280 11.29 -4.19 22.94
C ILE A 280 11.85 -4.00 24.37
N PRO A 281 12.54 -5.01 24.93
CA PRO A 281 13.18 -4.89 26.24
C PRO A 281 14.16 -3.71 26.28
N ARG A 282 14.16 -3.01 27.41
CA ARG A 282 14.97 -1.82 27.66
C ARG A 282 15.46 -1.82 29.11
N ASP A 283 16.59 -1.18 29.34
CA ASP A 283 17.18 -1.09 30.68
C ASP A 283 16.43 -0.10 31.58
N ASP A 284 15.95 1.00 31.00
CA ASP A 284 15.16 2.03 31.67
C ASP A 284 14.15 2.73 30.74
N ASP A 285 13.36 3.65 31.31
CA ASP A 285 12.36 4.45 30.60
C ASP A 285 12.87 5.86 30.20
N ALA A 286 14.19 6.11 30.22
CA ALA A 286 14.74 7.44 29.98
C ALA A 286 14.51 7.95 28.53
N ASP A 287 14.33 7.06 27.56
CA ASP A 287 13.97 7.42 26.18
C ASP A 287 12.47 7.69 25.99
N LEU A 288 11.61 7.48 27.00
CA LEU A 288 10.20 7.81 26.87
C LEU A 288 9.94 9.33 26.97
N ASP A 289 8.99 9.81 26.17
CA ASP A 289 8.40 11.14 26.33
C ASP A 289 7.22 11.13 27.31
N ALA A 290 6.62 12.30 27.54
CA ALA A 290 5.51 12.47 28.49
C ALA A 290 4.24 11.65 28.13
N HIS A 291 4.14 11.13 26.90
CA HIS A 291 3.03 10.30 26.46
C HIS A 291 3.42 8.81 26.35
N GLY A 292 4.62 8.44 26.79
CA GLY A 292 5.10 7.05 26.79
C GLY A 292 5.63 6.58 25.43
N CYS A 293 5.91 7.48 24.48
CA CYS A 293 6.53 7.11 23.21
C CYS A 293 8.06 7.25 23.25
N LEU A 294 8.76 6.44 22.46
CA LEU A 294 10.22 6.49 22.32
C LEU A 294 10.67 7.76 21.59
N LYS A 295 11.37 8.66 22.28
CA LYS A 295 11.90 9.93 21.75
C LYS A 295 12.86 9.69 20.59
N THR A 296 13.75 8.71 20.71
CA THR A 296 14.76 8.40 19.67
C THR A 296 14.11 7.96 18.36
N TYR A 297 13.12 7.08 18.42
CA TYR A 297 12.37 6.62 17.24
C TYR A 297 11.56 7.75 16.61
N ASN A 298 10.87 8.55 17.43
CA ASN A 298 10.12 9.70 16.97
C ASN A 298 11.03 10.80 16.39
N ALA A 299 12.25 10.98 16.90
CA ALA A 299 13.23 11.89 16.34
C ALA A 299 13.69 11.47 14.94
N ALA A 300 13.91 10.16 14.71
CA ALA A 300 14.25 9.64 13.38
C ALA A 300 13.10 9.87 12.38
N ALA A 301 11.86 9.59 12.79
CA ALA A 301 10.66 9.86 11.99
C ALA A 301 10.54 11.35 11.60
N ARG A 302 10.69 12.26 12.57
CA ARG A 302 10.67 13.71 12.30
C ARG A 302 11.81 14.15 11.39
N ARG A 303 13.02 13.59 11.54
CA ARG A 303 14.16 13.91 10.68
C ARG A 303 13.94 13.46 9.24
N PHE A 304 13.35 12.28 9.04
CA PHE A 304 12.94 11.79 7.72
C PHE A 304 11.87 12.71 7.11
N ASN A 305 10.80 13.02 7.84
CA ASN A 305 9.73 13.90 7.36
C ASN A 305 10.24 15.29 6.98
N ALA A 306 11.15 15.88 7.77
CA ALA A 306 11.74 17.17 7.45
C ALA A 306 12.53 17.15 6.14
N GLN A 307 13.32 16.09 5.89
CA GLN A 307 14.07 15.95 4.63
C GLN A 307 13.13 15.68 3.45
N LEU A 308 12.09 14.87 3.64
CA LEU A 308 11.09 14.59 2.61
C LEU A 308 10.30 15.87 2.24
N ALA A 309 9.85 16.64 3.23
CA ALA A 309 9.17 17.92 3.01
C ALA A 309 10.05 18.92 2.27
N ALA A 310 11.34 19.01 2.61
CA ALA A 310 12.30 19.85 1.90
C ALA A 310 12.47 19.40 0.44
N ALA A 311 12.56 18.10 0.18
CA ALA A 311 12.61 17.55 -1.18
C ALA A 311 11.34 17.86 -1.97
N MET A 312 10.15 17.80 -1.35
CA MET A 312 8.89 18.21 -2.00
C MET A 312 8.89 19.71 -2.33
N GLY A 313 9.47 20.56 -1.47
CA GLY A 313 9.70 21.98 -1.77
C GLY A 313 10.57 22.19 -3.01
N GLN A 314 11.69 21.48 -3.11
CA GLN A 314 12.58 21.54 -4.28
C GLN A 314 11.94 21.01 -5.56
N LEU A 315 11.10 19.98 -5.47
CA LEU A 315 10.39 19.45 -6.62
C LEU A 315 9.31 20.41 -7.11
N ARG A 316 8.55 21.05 -6.21
CA ARG A 316 7.56 22.09 -6.59
C ARG A 316 8.18 23.24 -7.39
N GLN A 317 9.40 23.65 -7.06
CA GLN A 317 10.11 24.70 -7.81
C GLN A 317 10.50 24.27 -9.24
N ARG A 318 10.66 22.96 -9.48
CA ARG A 318 11.10 22.42 -10.78
C ARG A 318 9.94 21.88 -11.63
N MET A 319 8.86 21.44 -10.98
CA MET A 319 7.67 20.85 -11.60
C MET A 319 6.52 21.85 -11.55
N VAL A 320 6.69 22.99 -12.23
CA VAL A 320 5.81 24.15 -12.12
C VAL A 320 4.39 23.93 -12.68
N ASP A 321 4.19 22.89 -13.48
CA ASP A 321 2.88 22.46 -14.00
C ASP A 321 2.28 21.30 -13.17
N ALA A 322 2.85 20.96 -12.01
CA ALA A 322 2.38 19.89 -11.13
C ALA A 322 2.04 20.38 -9.71
N ALA A 323 1.01 19.78 -9.11
CA ALA A 323 0.73 19.88 -7.69
C ALA A 323 1.50 18.79 -6.95
N LEU A 324 2.40 19.19 -6.05
CA LEU A 324 3.04 18.27 -5.10
C LEU A 324 2.69 18.71 -3.68
N VAL A 325 1.97 17.85 -2.96
CA VAL A 325 1.50 18.13 -1.60
C VAL A 325 2.16 17.15 -0.65
N PHE A 326 2.86 17.67 0.36
CA PHE A 326 3.36 16.88 1.48
C PHE A 326 2.33 16.89 2.62
N VAL A 327 2.11 15.77 3.29
CA VAL A 327 1.20 15.64 4.44
C VAL A 327 1.97 15.18 5.67
N ASP A 328 1.89 15.96 6.75
CA ASP A 328 2.54 15.66 8.03
C ASP A 328 1.76 14.60 8.82
N MET A 329 1.94 13.34 8.44
CA MET A 329 1.35 12.20 9.13
C MET A 329 1.90 12.00 10.55
N TYR A 330 3.11 12.50 10.84
CA TYR A 330 3.67 12.40 12.19
C TYR A 330 2.82 13.23 13.16
N ALA A 331 2.54 14.49 12.81
CA ALA A 331 1.72 15.36 13.65
C ALA A 331 0.33 14.75 13.90
N ILE A 332 -0.31 14.22 12.86
CA ILE A 332 -1.63 13.57 12.98
C ILE A 332 -1.58 12.33 13.88
N LYS A 333 -0.67 11.40 13.60
CA LYS A 333 -0.60 10.11 14.33
C LYS A 333 -0.09 10.28 15.77
N TYR A 334 0.80 11.23 16.02
CA TYR A 334 1.26 11.56 17.38
C TYR A 334 0.13 12.21 18.21
N ASP A 335 -0.65 13.10 17.60
CA ASP A 335 -1.81 13.75 18.24
C ASP A 335 -2.85 12.73 18.72
N LEU A 336 -3.10 11.65 17.96
CA LEU A 336 -3.97 10.55 18.42
C LEU A 336 -3.51 9.96 19.75
N VAL A 337 -2.19 9.85 19.97
CA VAL A 337 -1.61 9.33 21.21
C VAL A 337 -1.64 10.39 22.30
N ALA A 338 -1.19 11.60 22.00
CA ALA A 338 -1.09 12.68 22.98
C ALA A 338 -2.45 13.14 23.51
N ASN A 339 -3.48 13.15 22.65
CA ASN A 339 -4.84 13.60 22.95
C ASN A 339 -5.88 12.46 22.90
N HIS A 340 -5.43 11.24 23.21
CA HIS A 340 -6.23 10.02 23.06
C HIS A 340 -7.61 10.04 23.76
N THR A 341 -7.72 10.70 24.91
CA THR A 341 -8.98 10.81 25.66
C THR A 341 -10.05 11.60 24.90
N ALA A 342 -9.66 12.64 24.13
CA ALA A 342 -10.56 13.41 23.29
C ALA A 342 -11.17 12.55 22.14
N HIS A 343 -10.51 11.43 21.81
CA HIS A 343 -10.97 10.47 20.82
C HIS A 343 -11.71 9.26 21.45
N GLY A 344 -11.92 9.26 22.77
CA GLY A 344 -12.55 8.15 23.49
C GLY A 344 -11.67 6.90 23.55
N ILE A 345 -10.35 7.05 23.46
CA ILE A 345 -9.38 5.95 23.49
C ILE A 345 -8.80 5.88 24.91
N ALA A 346 -8.97 4.76 25.59
CA ALA A 346 -8.50 4.60 26.97
C ALA A 346 -7.01 4.23 27.07
N ARG A 347 -6.52 3.39 26.14
CA ARG A 347 -5.16 2.82 26.16
C ARG A 347 -4.47 3.08 24.82
N PRO A 348 -3.84 4.25 24.62
CA PRO A 348 -3.34 4.66 23.31
C PRO A 348 -2.15 3.82 22.81
N LEU A 349 -1.39 3.21 23.72
CA LEU A 349 -0.19 2.42 23.41
C LEU A 349 -0.43 0.90 23.47
N MET A 350 -1.68 0.45 23.61
CA MET A 350 -2.01 -0.98 23.64
C MET A 350 -2.56 -1.42 22.29
N ALA A 351 -2.17 -2.60 21.81
CA ALA A 351 -2.76 -3.22 20.62
C ALA A 351 -4.10 -3.89 20.94
N CYS A 352 -5.06 -3.78 20.02
CA CYS A 352 -6.35 -4.48 20.14
C CYS A 352 -6.20 -6.00 19.97
N CYS A 353 -5.40 -6.44 19.01
CA CYS A 353 -5.14 -7.83 18.68
C CYS A 353 -3.67 -8.16 18.97
N GLY A 354 -3.42 -9.06 19.90
CA GLY A 354 -2.04 -9.43 20.23
C GLY A 354 -1.93 -10.37 21.42
N TYR A 355 -0.82 -10.26 22.15
CA TYR A 355 -0.46 -11.19 23.22
C TYR A 355 0.26 -10.49 24.37
N GLY A 356 0.13 -11.05 25.58
CA GLY A 356 0.85 -10.61 26.77
C GLY A 356 0.09 -9.60 27.63
N GLY A 357 -1.05 -9.08 27.16
CA GLY A 357 -1.87 -8.14 27.94
C GLY A 357 -1.21 -6.78 28.13
N PRO A 358 -1.73 -5.95 29.06
CA PRO A 358 -1.19 -4.62 29.33
C PRO A 358 0.31 -4.66 29.72
N PRO A 359 1.09 -3.60 29.39
CA PRO A 359 0.62 -2.32 28.85
C PRO A 359 0.45 -2.29 27.33
N TYR A 360 1.10 -3.17 26.56
CA TYR A 360 1.20 -3.04 25.11
C TYR A 360 0.39 -4.09 24.33
N ASN A 361 0.06 -5.22 24.94
CA ASN A 361 -0.56 -6.38 24.28
C ASN A 361 0.17 -6.81 23.00
N TYR A 362 1.50 -6.84 23.03
CA TYR A 362 2.31 -7.19 21.88
C TYR A 362 3.40 -8.20 22.25
N ASN A 363 3.64 -9.16 21.34
CA ASN A 363 4.72 -10.13 21.46
C ASN A 363 5.41 -10.30 20.10
N HIS A 364 6.73 -10.09 20.04
CA HIS A 364 7.51 -10.16 18.80
C HIS A 364 7.52 -11.53 18.11
N PHE A 365 7.16 -12.59 18.83
CA PHE A 365 7.19 -13.97 18.35
C PHE A 365 5.79 -14.53 18.04
N LYS A 366 4.72 -13.73 18.25
CA LYS A 366 3.34 -14.15 17.99
C LYS A 366 2.56 -13.06 17.27
N ALA A 367 2.20 -13.32 16.01
CA ALA A 367 1.41 -12.40 15.21
C ALA A 367 -0.07 -12.40 15.64
N CYS A 368 -0.74 -11.26 15.45
CA CYS A 368 -2.21 -11.23 15.41
C CYS A 368 -2.72 -12.28 14.40
N MET A 369 -3.91 -12.85 14.63
CA MET A 369 -4.50 -14.01 13.91
C MET A 369 -3.94 -15.39 14.25
N SER A 370 -2.91 -15.51 15.10
CA SER A 370 -2.52 -16.83 15.61
C SER A 370 -3.47 -17.33 16.70
N ALA A 371 -3.39 -18.63 17.04
CA ALA A 371 -4.26 -19.23 18.05
C ALA A 371 -4.08 -18.54 19.41
N GLU A 372 -5.16 -18.44 20.20
CA GLU A 372 -5.16 -17.88 21.56
C GLU A 372 -4.82 -16.37 21.64
N MET A 373 -5.00 -15.62 20.55
CA MET A 373 -4.81 -14.17 20.57
C MET A 373 -5.73 -13.50 21.60
N GLN A 374 -5.21 -12.47 22.27
CA GLN A 374 -6.02 -11.54 23.04
C GLN A 374 -6.55 -10.47 22.10
N LEU A 375 -7.87 -10.40 22.02
CA LEU A 375 -8.57 -9.53 21.09
C LEU A 375 -9.51 -8.61 21.86
N CYS A 376 -9.48 -7.31 21.54
CA CYS A 376 -10.42 -6.36 22.12
C CYS A 376 -11.86 -6.60 21.64
N ASP A 377 -12.85 -6.08 22.37
CA ASP A 377 -14.25 -6.17 21.97
C ASP A 377 -14.55 -5.38 20.69
N VAL A 378 -15.53 -5.84 19.91
CA VAL A 378 -16.00 -5.10 18.73
C VAL A 378 -16.64 -3.80 19.20
N GLY A 379 -16.14 -2.66 18.70
CA GLY A 379 -16.59 -1.32 19.10
C GLY A 379 -15.72 -0.65 20.17
N ALA A 380 -14.79 -1.38 20.79
CA ALA A 380 -13.77 -0.77 21.63
C ALA A 380 -12.83 0.10 20.77
N ARG A 381 -12.45 1.28 21.28
CA ARG A 381 -11.59 2.22 20.56
C ARG A 381 -10.12 2.04 20.95
N PHE A 382 -9.33 1.56 19.99
CA PHE A 382 -7.89 1.41 20.10
C PHE A 382 -7.20 2.14 18.94
N ILE A 383 -6.00 2.68 19.17
CA ILE A 383 -5.19 3.24 18.07
C ILE A 383 -4.62 2.09 17.24
N SER A 384 -3.89 1.19 17.90
CA SER A 384 -3.21 0.10 17.23
C SER A 384 -4.09 -1.15 17.13
N TRP A 385 -4.15 -1.71 15.92
CA TRP A 385 -4.78 -2.99 15.65
C TRP A 385 -3.90 -4.13 16.15
N ASP A 386 -2.69 -4.29 15.60
CA ASP A 386 -1.83 -5.46 15.82
C ASP A 386 -0.46 -5.13 16.42
N GLY A 387 -0.26 -3.89 16.87
CA GLY A 387 1.01 -3.36 17.36
C GLY A 387 1.83 -2.59 16.33
N VAL A 388 1.44 -2.62 15.06
CA VAL A 388 2.08 -1.84 13.98
C VAL A 388 1.03 -1.02 13.22
N HIS A 389 -0.06 -1.66 12.80
CA HIS A 389 -1.10 -1.06 11.99
C HIS A 389 -2.20 -0.46 12.86
N PHE A 390 -2.97 0.45 12.27
CA PHE A 390 -4.05 1.16 12.95
C PHE A 390 -5.38 0.44 12.76
N THR A 391 -6.26 0.57 13.75
CA THR A 391 -7.66 0.13 13.63
C THR A 391 -8.40 0.99 12.61
N GLU A 392 -9.55 0.52 12.13
CA GLU A 392 -10.48 1.25 11.28
C GLU A 392 -10.90 2.58 11.92
N ALA A 393 -11.19 2.58 13.23
CA ALA A 393 -11.54 3.79 13.96
C ALA A 393 -10.40 4.81 13.97
N ALA A 394 -9.16 4.36 14.21
CA ALA A 394 -7.99 5.22 14.21
C ALA A 394 -7.66 5.73 12.80
N ASN A 395 -7.74 4.86 11.78
CA ASN A 395 -7.60 5.25 10.37
C ASN A 395 -8.66 6.28 9.96
N GLY A 396 -9.90 6.17 10.44
CA GLY A 396 -10.95 7.15 10.20
C GLY A 396 -10.63 8.53 10.78
N ILE A 397 -10.11 8.59 12.01
CA ILE A 397 -9.68 9.86 12.64
C ILE A 397 -8.49 10.46 11.88
N VAL A 398 -7.49 9.63 11.54
CA VAL A 398 -6.33 10.05 10.75
C VAL A 398 -6.79 10.61 9.40
N ALA A 399 -7.65 9.88 8.67
CA ALA A 399 -8.18 10.32 7.40
C ALA A 399 -8.95 11.63 7.51
N ALA A 400 -9.81 11.80 8.53
CA ALA A 400 -10.52 13.05 8.76
C ALA A 400 -9.56 14.24 8.88
N LYS A 401 -8.45 14.09 9.61
CA LYS A 401 -7.41 15.13 9.72
C LYS A 401 -6.66 15.35 8.40
N VAL A 402 -6.29 14.29 7.68
CA VAL A 402 -5.65 14.38 6.34
C VAL A 402 -6.53 15.17 5.37
N LEU A 403 -7.84 14.93 5.38
CA LEU A 403 -8.79 15.53 4.43
C LEU A 403 -9.02 17.03 4.65
N THR A 404 -8.71 17.57 5.82
CA THR A 404 -8.80 19.02 6.10
C THR A 404 -7.82 19.86 5.28
N GLY A 405 -6.66 19.30 4.92
CA GLY A 405 -5.54 20.05 4.32
C GLY A 405 -4.73 20.88 5.33
N ASP A 406 -5.09 20.93 6.61
CA ASP A 406 -4.37 21.73 7.62
C ASP A 406 -2.94 21.23 7.88
N TYR A 407 -2.76 19.92 7.72
CA TYR A 407 -1.48 19.23 7.86
C TYR A 407 -0.73 19.10 6.53
N SER A 408 -1.21 19.75 5.47
CA SER A 408 -0.61 19.66 4.15
C SER A 408 0.25 20.89 3.82
N THR A 409 1.29 20.68 3.02
CA THR A 409 2.16 21.74 2.50
C THR A 409 2.27 21.57 0.98
N PRO A 410 1.73 22.51 0.17
CA PRO A 410 0.89 23.66 0.58
C PRO A 410 -0.42 23.23 1.26
N ARG A 411 -1.06 24.13 2.00
CA ARG A 411 -2.36 23.88 2.67
C ARG A 411 -3.47 23.82 1.62
N VAL A 412 -3.82 22.61 1.20
CA VAL A 412 -4.83 22.31 0.19
C VAL A 412 -5.49 20.98 0.52
N THR A 413 -6.73 20.78 0.11
CA THR A 413 -7.42 19.51 0.31
C THR A 413 -7.13 18.56 -0.86
N ILE A 414 -7.16 17.25 -0.63
CA ILE A 414 -7.00 16.29 -1.73
C ILE A 414 -8.13 16.42 -2.76
N ALA A 415 -9.33 16.81 -2.33
CA ALA A 415 -10.46 17.07 -3.22
C ALA A 415 -10.21 18.23 -4.19
N SER A 416 -9.47 19.28 -3.78
CA SER A 416 -9.14 20.38 -4.68
C SER A 416 -8.20 19.96 -5.81
N LEU A 417 -7.46 18.85 -5.66
CA LEU A 417 -6.62 18.31 -6.72
C LEU A 417 -7.45 17.62 -7.81
N VAL A 418 -8.67 17.14 -7.54
CA VAL A 418 -9.49 16.44 -8.55
C VAL A 418 -9.78 17.37 -9.73
N ASN A 419 -10.26 18.57 -9.44
CA ASN A 419 -10.67 19.56 -10.44
C ASN A 419 -9.57 20.60 -10.76
N SER A 420 -8.35 20.45 -10.22
CA SER A 420 -7.29 21.41 -10.52
C SER A 420 -6.92 21.34 -12.00
N THR A 421 -7.24 22.41 -12.72
CA THR A 421 -6.61 22.76 -13.98
C THR A 421 -5.31 23.45 -13.59
N LEU A 422 -4.26 22.68 -13.33
CA LEU A 422 -2.92 23.24 -13.13
C LEU A 422 -2.54 23.95 -14.43
N VAL A 423 -2.78 25.26 -14.45
CA VAL A 423 -2.21 26.19 -15.43
C VAL A 423 -0.74 26.36 -14.99
N PRO A 424 0.24 26.33 -15.90
CA PRO A 424 1.64 26.57 -15.55
C PRO A 424 1.75 27.81 -14.66
N ASN A 425 2.53 27.75 -13.58
CA ASN A 425 2.91 28.96 -12.86
C ASN A 425 3.69 29.85 -13.85
N ASP A 426 3.05 30.93 -14.31
CA ASP A 426 3.71 31.98 -15.07
C ASP A 426 4.53 32.85 -14.11
N GLY A 427 5.80 32.48 -13.89
CA GLY A 427 6.83 33.35 -13.32
C GLY A 427 7.08 33.24 -11.82
#